data_AF-A0A2C9SS73-F1
#
_entry.id   AF-A0A2C9SS73-F1
#
_cell.length_a   1.000
_cell.length_b   1.000
_cell.length_c   1.000
_cell.angle_alpha   90.00
_cell.angle_beta   90.00
_cell.angle_gamma   90.00
#
_symmetry.space_group_name_H-M   'P 1'
#
loop_
_entity.id
_entity.type
_entity.pdbx_description
1 polymer ?
#
loop_
_entity_poly.entity_id
_entity_poly.type
_entity_poly.pdbx_seq_one_letter_code
_entity_poly.pdbx_strand_id
1 'polypeptide(L)'
;MTAVTKSRSTLTGILVAGAAAGSVLAAAALGSAPTANASCASFFGLGNNASCSSTPLSIAVALGSGATAHASGLFGGAFAVGTNAAATTGDAFTIATAVGNGSSANAEGLFGIATQLGPNGAAVTQGSGSLANFGLNIALNVTPPNAPTTSSTVTAGGTGGLGNIALNLFGRGTAGDPNSMRVVAAGFFDIASNWGGRNNIVESGSAGTGSVINLATNLFGSNSVVTAQGGVWNWATNLLGDNNTVVTAGSLVNTATNLFGSNNTVTTTGGYANWGRNIFGNGNTVTATGGYQNTVGNLFGSNNTVTSTGSGYGNNAQNWFGTGNVVSITAGIYNTATNFIGGVNNQLISQGGYQNAVFNFIGSNNTLTVGGAGSNWNLTLNTLSGGNTVSAGGAGGNFSAGFNVLGGTNTVKAGPGPLALAGTIFANGQNVTKVNPGIAINNFRIGGAKVPSGNKSSAAKAGDSGSKSAKKSGTAGSKRSAR
;
A
#
# COMPACT_ATOMS: atom_id res chain seq x y z
N MET A 1 9.15 -69.94 -1.44
CA MET A 1 10.15 -70.40 -2.44
C MET A 1 9.82 -69.75 -3.77
N THR A 2 10.80 -69.67 -4.70
CA THR A 2 10.68 -69.32 -6.14
C THR A 2 9.97 -68.00 -6.53
N ALA A 3 10.50 -67.15 -7.42
CA ALA A 3 11.85 -67.05 -7.99
C ALA A 3 12.04 -65.61 -8.54
N VAL A 4 13.28 -65.11 -8.57
CA VAL A 4 13.60 -63.78 -9.13
C VAL A 4 14.21 -63.94 -10.52
N THR A 5 13.53 -63.45 -11.55
CA THR A 5 14.00 -63.52 -12.94
C THR A 5 15.04 -62.43 -13.22
N LYS A 6 16.26 -62.82 -13.59
CA LYS A 6 17.38 -61.90 -13.84
C LYS A 6 17.83 -62.03 -15.29
N SER A 7 17.52 -61.03 -16.13
CA SER A 7 18.03 -60.97 -17.50
C SER A 7 19.47 -60.43 -17.53
N ARG A 8 20.27 -60.89 -18.49
CA ARG A 8 21.66 -60.45 -18.74
C ARG A 8 21.76 -59.91 -20.16
N SER A 9 22.29 -58.70 -20.33
CA SER A 9 22.75 -58.21 -21.63
C SER A 9 24.21 -58.60 -21.85
N THR A 10 24.55 -59.04 -23.06
CA THR A 10 25.86 -59.60 -23.40
C THR A 10 26.86 -58.48 -23.73
N LEU A 11 28.07 -58.58 -23.16
CA LEU A 11 29.22 -57.74 -23.52
C LEU A 11 30.12 -58.54 -24.47
N THR A 12 30.27 -58.07 -25.71
CA THR A 12 31.21 -58.63 -26.69
C THR A 12 31.97 -57.47 -27.33
N GLY A 13 33.29 -57.40 -27.09
CA GLY A 13 34.16 -56.42 -27.72
C GLY A 13 34.81 -56.96 -28.99
N ILE A 14 35.22 -56.06 -29.88
CA ILE A 14 36.17 -56.34 -30.97
C ILE A 14 37.31 -55.34 -30.84
N LEU A 15 38.54 -55.85 -30.96
CA LEU A 15 39.78 -55.10 -30.76
C LEU A 15 40.75 -55.51 -31.88
N VAL A 16 40.97 -54.61 -32.85
CA VAL A 16 42.00 -54.75 -33.89
C VAL A 16 42.63 -53.38 -34.11
N ALA A 17 43.95 -53.32 -34.21
CA ALA A 17 44.72 -52.09 -34.38
C ALA A 17 45.24 -51.92 -35.83
N GLY A 18 45.45 -50.68 -36.25
CA GLY A 18 46.09 -50.31 -37.50
C GLY A 18 46.55 -48.85 -37.41
N ALA A 19 47.83 -48.57 -37.67
CA ALA A 19 48.47 -47.33 -37.24
C ALA A 19 48.66 -46.30 -38.35
N ALA A 20 48.35 -45.04 -38.03
CA ALA A 20 48.95 -43.85 -38.64
C ALA A 20 48.95 -42.72 -37.58
N ALA A 21 50.12 -42.26 -37.15
CA ALA A 21 50.23 -41.15 -36.20
C ALA A 21 50.19 -39.80 -36.94
N GLY A 22 49.45 -38.80 -36.43
CA GLY A 22 49.41 -37.49 -37.09
C GLY A 22 48.50 -36.38 -36.53
N SER A 23 47.54 -36.66 -35.64
CA SER A 23 46.57 -35.60 -35.21
C SER A 23 45.99 -35.73 -33.79
N VAL A 24 46.52 -36.63 -32.94
CA VAL A 24 45.94 -36.92 -31.61
C VAL A 24 46.38 -35.92 -30.54
N LEU A 25 45.92 -34.66 -30.67
CA LEU A 25 45.87 -33.71 -29.54
C LEU A 25 44.67 -32.73 -29.59
N ALA A 26 43.71 -32.92 -30.50
CA ALA A 26 42.54 -32.05 -30.64
C ALA A 26 41.17 -32.76 -30.60
N ALA A 27 41.11 -34.09 -30.79
CA ALA A 27 39.85 -34.82 -30.99
C ALA A 27 39.40 -35.71 -29.81
N ALA A 28 40.30 -36.05 -28.88
CA ALA A 28 40.05 -37.10 -27.88
C ALA A 28 39.31 -36.65 -26.59
N ALA A 29 38.88 -35.39 -26.52
CA ALA A 29 38.02 -34.87 -25.45
C ALA A 29 36.54 -34.74 -25.87
N LEU A 30 36.24 -34.97 -27.16
CA LEU A 30 34.88 -35.01 -27.69
C LEU A 30 34.42 -36.47 -27.79
N GLY A 31 34.12 -37.07 -26.63
CA GLY A 31 33.30 -38.29 -26.62
C GLY A 31 32.00 -38.00 -27.36
N SER A 32 31.74 -38.73 -28.45
CA SER A 32 30.69 -38.39 -29.42
C SER A 32 29.34 -38.27 -28.71
N ALA A 33 28.86 -37.04 -28.56
CA ALA A 33 27.56 -36.78 -27.95
C ALA A 33 26.48 -37.58 -28.71
N PRO A 34 25.51 -38.19 -28.02
CA PRO A 34 24.39 -38.87 -28.68
C PRO A 34 23.79 -37.95 -29.74
N THR A 35 23.41 -38.51 -30.90
CA THR A 35 22.93 -37.75 -32.05
C THR A 35 21.67 -36.96 -31.72
N ALA A 36 21.87 -35.74 -31.23
CA ALA A 36 20.82 -34.78 -30.99
C ALA A 36 20.25 -34.36 -32.35
N ASN A 37 19.06 -34.85 -32.67
CA ASN A 37 18.29 -34.39 -33.83
C ASN A 37 17.87 -32.94 -33.59
N ALA A 38 18.79 -32.02 -33.88
CA ALA A 38 18.45 -30.62 -34.07
C ALA A 38 17.42 -30.52 -35.19
N SER A 39 16.29 -29.89 -34.91
CA SER A 39 15.24 -29.68 -35.90
C SER A 39 15.69 -28.65 -36.94
N CYS A 40 16.60 -27.77 -36.54
CA CYS A 40 17.45 -27.00 -37.43
C CYS A 40 18.67 -26.40 -36.69
N ALA A 41 19.66 -25.95 -37.44
CA ALA A 41 20.70 -25.04 -36.99
C ALA A 41 21.12 -24.11 -38.14
N SER A 42 21.49 -22.87 -37.83
CA SER A 42 22.00 -21.90 -38.80
C SER A 42 23.10 -21.04 -38.19
N PHE A 43 24.16 -20.80 -38.97
CA PHE A 43 25.38 -20.12 -38.56
C PHE A 43 25.82 -19.18 -39.66
N PHE A 44 25.99 -17.89 -39.36
CA PHE A 44 26.56 -16.91 -40.30
C PHE A 44 25.80 -16.84 -41.65
N GLY A 45 24.48 -17.00 -41.63
CA GLY A 45 23.60 -17.07 -42.80
C GLY A 45 23.60 -18.42 -43.54
N LEU A 46 24.51 -19.33 -43.19
CA LEU A 46 24.54 -20.70 -43.72
C LEU A 46 23.52 -21.57 -42.95
N GLY A 47 22.87 -22.50 -43.65
CA GLY A 47 21.81 -23.35 -43.06
C GLY A 47 20.46 -22.65 -42.82
N ASN A 48 20.30 -21.40 -43.25
CA ASN A 48 19.03 -20.65 -43.17
C ASN A 48 17.85 -21.45 -43.75
N ASN A 49 16.78 -21.59 -42.95
CA ASN A 49 15.55 -22.31 -43.32
C ASN A 49 14.35 -21.76 -42.52
N ALA A 50 13.16 -22.35 -42.72
CA ALA A 50 11.90 -21.89 -42.12
C ALA A 50 11.87 -21.94 -40.56
N SER A 51 12.67 -22.79 -39.92
CA SER A 51 12.71 -22.94 -38.46
C SER A 51 13.97 -22.36 -37.82
N CYS A 52 15.07 -22.18 -38.56
CA CYS A 52 16.29 -21.51 -38.08
C CYS A 52 16.80 -20.46 -39.07
N SER A 53 17.00 -19.23 -38.60
CA SER A 53 17.57 -18.16 -39.42
C SER A 53 18.62 -17.32 -38.68
N SER A 54 19.73 -17.04 -39.35
CA SER A 54 20.83 -16.17 -38.92
C SER A 54 21.23 -15.15 -39.99
N THR A 55 21.85 -14.07 -39.54
CA THR A 55 22.61 -13.10 -40.35
C THR A 55 24.06 -13.62 -40.55
N PRO A 56 24.87 -13.00 -41.42
CA PRO A 56 26.31 -13.32 -41.54
C PRO A 56 27.14 -13.24 -40.25
N LEU A 57 26.58 -12.72 -39.16
CA LEU A 57 27.25 -12.52 -37.87
C LEU A 57 26.41 -13.01 -36.67
N SER A 58 25.40 -13.88 -36.86
CA SER A 58 24.59 -14.44 -35.77
C SER A 58 24.44 -15.98 -35.84
N ILE A 59 23.82 -16.56 -34.81
CA ILE A 59 23.64 -18.01 -34.64
C ILE A 59 22.20 -18.33 -34.20
N ALA A 60 21.60 -19.37 -34.76
CA ALA A 60 20.27 -19.86 -34.39
C ALA A 60 20.23 -21.40 -34.31
N VAL A 61 19.70 -21.95 -33.21
CA VAL A 61 19.63 -23.41 -32.96
C VAL A 61 18.29 -23.79 -32.32
N ALA A 62 17.59 -24.76 -32.92
CA ALA A 62 16.31 -25.25 -32.40
C ALA A 62 16.31 -26.79 -32.25
N LEU A 63 15.99 -27.26 -31.04
CA LEU A 63 16.05 -28.66 -30.62
C LEU A 63 14.67 -29.12 -30.10
N GLY A 64 13.92 -29.85 -30.93
CA GLY A 64 12.64 -30.44 -30.55
C GLY A 64 11.57 -30.29 -31.64
N SER A 65 10.60 -31.20 -31.67
CA SER A 65 9.52 -31.17 -32.68
C SER A 65 8.83 -29.81 -32.67
N GLY A 66 8.83 -29.13 -33.81
CA GLY A 66 8.24 -27.79 -33.98
C GLY A 66 9.00 -26.63 -33.33
N ALA A 67 10.22 -26.85 -32.82
CA ALA A 67 11.02 -25.78 -32.22
C ALA A 67 11.57 -24.79 -33.28
N THR A 68 11.68 -23.51 -32.93
CA THR A 68 12.17 -22.45 -33.83
C THR A 68 13.18 -21.51 -33.17
N ALA A 69 14.14 -21.02 -33.96
CA ALA A 69 15.20 -20.11 -33.52
C ALA A 69 15.51 -19.05 -34.59
N HIS A 70 15.32 -17.77 -34.28
CA HIS A 70 15.54 -16.69 -35.26
C HIS A 70 16.43 -15.59 -34.67
N ALA A 71 17.66 -15.43 -35.16
CA ALA A 71 18.58 -14.40 -34.71
C ALA A 71 18.82 -13.36 -35.83
N SER A 72 17.91 -12.40 -35.99
CA SER A 72 18.04 -11.36 -37.03
C SER A 72 19.03 -10.24 -36.66
N GLY A 73 19.53 -10.24 -35.43
CA GLY A 73 20.50 -9.27 -34.94
C GLY A 73 21.89 -9.37 -35.56
N LEU A 74 22.60 -8.23 -35.59
CA LEU A 74 24.05 -8.17 -35.69
C LEU A 74 24.67 -8.70 -34.38
N PHE A 75 25.41 -9.81 -34.42
CA PHE A 75 25.90 -10.51 -33.22
C PHE A 75 24.77 -11.00 -32.26
N GLY A 76 23.61 -11.40 -32.81
CA GLY A 76 22.52 -12.02 -32.03
C GLY A 76 22.63 -13.54 -31.85
N GLY A 77 21.83 -14.12 -30.94
CA GLY A 77 21.83 -15.57 -30.65
C GLY A 77 20.51 -16.14 -30.14
N ALA A 78 19.87 -17.04 -30.90
CA ALA A 78 18.59 -17.67 -30.57
C ALA A 78 18.71 -19.18 -30.26
N PHE A 79 18.18 -19.62 -29.11
CA PHE A 79 18.28 -21.00 -28.63
C PHE A 79 16.93 -21.51 -28.11
N ALA A 80 16.35 -22.50 -28.79
CA ALA A 80 15.07 -23.11 -28.42
C ALA A 80 15.22 -24.61 -28.13
N VAL A 81 14.75 -25.08 -26.98
CA VAL A 81 14.89 -26.47 -26.51
C VAL A 81 13.59 -26.98 -25.88
N GLY A 82 12.90 -27.87 -26.60
CA GLY A 82 11.63 -28.48 -26.19
C GLY A 82 10.65 -28.61 -27.35
N THR A 83 9.58 -29.39 -27.16
CA THR A 83 8.50 -29.48 -28.16
C THR A 83 7.81 -28.11 -28.28
N ASN A 84 7.79 -27.56 -29.49
CA ASN A 84 7.31 -26.21 -29.82
C ASN A 84 7.98 -25.09 -28.99
N ALA A 85 9.25 -25.24 -28.61
CA ALA A 85 10.03 -24.17 -27.99
C ALA A 85 10.39 -23.09 -29.03
N ALA A 86 10.33 -21.81 -28.67
CA ALA A 86 10.58 -20.70 -29.60
C ALA A 86 11.53 -19.64 -29.01
N ALA A 87 12.60 -19.32 -29.74
CA ALA A 87 13.54 -18.27 -29.38
C ALA A 87 13.75 -17.30 -30.55
N THR A 88 13.70 -15.99 -30.30
CA THR A 88 13.85 -14.97 -31.35
C THR A 88 14.69 -13.81 -30.83
N THR A 89 15.56 -13.21 -31.66
CA THR A 89 16.34 -12.01 -31.32
C THR A 89 16.27 -10.99 -32.46
N GLY A 90 15.88 -9.75 -32.15
CA GLY A 90 15.57 -8.72 -33.14
C GLY A 90 16.77 -7.91 -33.63
N ASP A 91 17.39 -7.18 -32.70
CA ASP A 91 18.40 -6.13 -32.95
C ASP A 91 19.84 -6.60 -32.67
N ALA A 92 20.82 -5.71 -32.86
CA ALA A 92 22.22 -5.99 -32.52
C ALA A 92 22.43 -6.36 -31.03
N PHE A 93 23.32 -7.31 -30.75
CA PHE A 93 23.67 -7.81 -29.40
C PHE A 93 22.49 -8.32 -28.56
N THR A 94 21.65 -9.18 -29.14
CA THR A 94 20.43 -9.74 -28.51
C THR A 94 20.48 -11.26 -28.35
N ILE A 95 20.01 -11.80 -27.22
CA ILE A 95 20.11 -13.22 -26.85
C ILE A 95 18.76 -13.78 -26.36
N ALA A 96 18.22 -14.83 -26.97
CA ALA A 96 17.00 -15.50 -26.51
C ALA A 96 17.19 -17.00 -26.22
N THR A 97 16.69 -17.45 -25.07
CA THR A 97 16.84 -18.81 -24.54
C THR A 97 15.50 -19.35 -24.03
N ALA A 98 14.88 -20.27 -24.77
CA ALA A 98 13.61 -20.90 -24.41
C ALA A 98 13.81 -22.40 -24.10
N VAL A 99 13.58 -22.80 -22.85
CA VAL A 99 13.81 -24.18 -22.38
C VAL A 99 12.57 -24.75 -21.68
N GLY A 100 11.97 -25.77 -22.32
CA GLY A 100 10.77 -26.47 -21.87
C GLY A 100 9.80 -26.71 -23.03
N ASN A 101 8.88 -27.66 -22.88
CA ASN A 101 7.77 -27.79 -23.85
C ASN A 101 6.92 -26.51 -23.82
N GLY A 102 6.58 -25.97 -24.98
CA GLY A 102 5.83 -24.70 -25.10
C GLY A 102 6.57 -23.48 -24.53
N SER A 103 7.89 -23.53 -24.37
CA SER A 103 8.69 -22.40 -23.90
C SER A 103 8.83 -21.30 -24.95
N SER A 104 8.79 -20.03 -24.54
CA SER A 104 9.08 -18.89 -25.43
C SER A 104 10.01 -17.85 -24.79
N ALA A 105 11.02 -17.38 -25.53
CA ALA A 105 11.89 -16.26 -25.15
C ALA A 105 12.12 -15.34 -26.35
N ASN A 106 12.11 -14.03 -26.12
CA ASN A 106 12.06 -13.01 -27.18
C ASN A 106 13.05 -11.89 -26.88
N ALA A 107 14.08 -11.69 -27.70
CA ALA A 107 15.23 -10.83 -27.42
C ALA A 107 15.35 -9.58 -28.31
N GLU A 108 15.95 -8.51 -27.77
CA GLU A 108 15.39 -7.17 -27.96
C GLU A 108 16.40 -6.01 -27.87
N GLY A 109 16.25 -4.97 -28.72
CA GLY A 109 17.02 -3.73 -28.57
C GLY A 109 18.51 -3.82 -28.91
N LEU A 110 19.27 -2.71 -28.79
CA LEU A 110 20.74 -2.76 -28.96
C LEU A 110 21.44 -3.62 -27.90
N PHE A 111 20.74 -3.96 -26.83
CA PHE A 111 21.17 -4.90 -25.80
C PHE A 111 19.93 -5.57 -25.22
N GLY A 112 19.88 -6.91 -25.36
CA GLY A 112 18.71 -7.74 -25.06
C GLY A 112 19.06 -9.15 -24.58
N ILE A 113 18.39 -9.62 -23.53
CA ILE A 113 18.67 -10.88 -22.82
C ILE A 113 17.34 -11.48 -22.40
N ALA A 114 16.89 -12.54 -23.07
CA ALA A 114 15.60 -13.19 -22.87
C ALA A 114 15.75 -14.66 -22.45
N THR A 115 15.03 -15.05 -21.41
CA THR A 115 15.10 -16.38 -20.83
C THR A 115 13.71 -16.91 -20.52
N GLN A 116 13.44 -18.18 -20.82
CA GLN A 116 12.29 -18.93 -20.32
C GLN A 116 12.77 -20.32 -19.85
N LEU A 117 12.33 -20.73 -18.68
CA LEU A 117 12.63 -22.01 -18.03
C LEU A 117 11.34 -22.68 -17.52
N GLY A 118 11.33 -24.01 -17.53
CA GLY A 118 10.15 -24.79 -17.17
C GLY A 118 9.14 -24.95 -18.33
N PRO A 119 8.12 -25.78 -18.16
CA PRO A 119 7.14 -26.00 -19.23
C PRO A 119 6.15 -24.82 -19.33
N ASN A 120 5.91 -24.34 -20.55
CA ASN A 120 4.82 -23.40 -20.88
C ASN A 120 4.82 -22.05 -20.14
N GLY A 121 6.02 -21.51 -19.92
CA GLY A 121 6.21 -20.09 -19.70
C GLY A 121 6.61 -19.37 -20.98
N ALA A 122 6.42 -18.06 -21.00
CA ALA A 122 6.84 -17.17 -22.06
C ALA A 122 7.45 -15.86 -21.51
N ALA A 123 8.47 -15.42 -22.24
CA ALA A 123 8.60 -14.06 -22.75
C ALA A 123 8.74 -12.91 -21.75
N VAL A 124 9.01 -11.76 -22.38
CA VAL A 124 10.20 -10.97 -22.13
C VAL A 124 10.10 -9.68 -22.99
N THR A 125 10.63 -8.53 -22.56
CA THR A 125 11.16 -7.53 -23.52
C THR A 125 12.25 -6.54 -23.00
N GLN A 126 12.97 -5.86 -23.92
CA GLN A 126 13.89 -4.69 -23.80
C GLN A 126 13.71 -3.74 -25.02
N GLY A 127 14.35 -2.55 -24.99
CA GLY A 127 14.10 -1.47 -25.95
C GLY A 127 15.17 -1.13 -27.01
N SER A 128 14.74 -0.50 -28.10
CA SER A 128 15.55 0.00 -29.23
C SER A 128 15.47 1.54 -29.37
N GLY A 129 15.92 2.29 -28.36
CA GLY A 129 15.75 3.76 -28.29
C GLY A 129 16.61 4.61 -29.26
N SER A 130 16.42 4.53 -30.58
CA SER A 130 17.10 5.41 -31.56
C SER A 130 16.79 6.89 -31.28
N LEU A 131 17.71 7.87 -31.32
CA LEU A 131 19.07 7.92 -31.89
C LEU A 131 20.22 7.54 -30.91
N ALA A 132 20.07 6.42 -30.21
CA ALA A 132 21.20 5.67 -29.61
C ALA A 132 20.93 4.15 -29.50
N ASN A 133 19.67 3.74 -29.62
CA ASN A 133 19.14 2.37 -29.67
C ASN A 133 19.23 1.55 -28.36
N PHE A 134 19.61 2.15 -27.23
CA PHE A 134 19.77 1.44 -25.96
C PHE A 134 18.46 0.83 -25.42
N GLY A 135 18.61 -0.39 -24.89
CA GLY A 135 17.59 -1.16 -24.18
C GLY A 135 17.98 -1.35 -22.73
N LEU A 136 18.79 -2.37 -22.43
CA LEU A 136 19.35 -2.63 -21.08
C LEU A 136 18.31 -3.11 -20.05
N ASN A 137 17.33 -3.90 -20.49
CA ASN A 137 16.18 -4.39 -19.72
C ASN A 137 16.17 -5.93 -19.40
N ILE A 138 17.18 -6.47 -18.70
CA ILE A 138 17.41 -7.91 -18.33
C ILE A 138 16.15 -8.79 -18.10
N ALA A 139 16.04 -10.02 -18.67
CA ALA A 139 14.78 -10.80 -18.68
C ALA A 139 14.71 -12.35 -18.46
N LEU A 140 13.56 -12.83 -17.92
CA LEU A 140 13.28 -14.20 -17.43
C LEU A 140 11.80 -14.69 -17.47
N ASN A 141 11.60 -16.02 -17.60
CA ASN A 141 10.44 -16.87 -17.24
C ASN A 141 10.92 -18.22 -16.60
N VAL A 142 10.18 -18.80 -15.64
CA VAL A 142 10.51 -19.93 -14.72
C VAL A 142 9.21 -20.51 -14.15
N THR A 143 8.59 -21.43 -14.88
CA THR A 143 7.42 -22.18 -14.40
C THR A 143 7.87 -23.41 -13.59
N PRO A 144 7.19 -23.82 -12.50
CA PRO A 144 7.49 -25.08 -11.85
C PRO A 144 7.07 -26.30 -12.71
N PRO A 145 7.55 -27.52 -12.40
CA PRO A 145 7.35 -28.69 -13.27
C PRO A 145 5.88 -29.16 -13.40
N ASN A 146 5.03 -28.76 -12.46
CA ASN A 146 3.59 -28.96 -12.49
C ASN A 146 2.81 -27.64 -12.58
N ALA A 147 3.46 -26.55 -13.02
CA ALA A 147 2.73 -25.64 -13.88
C ALA A 147 2.20 -26.46 -15.06
N PRO A 148 0.93 -26.31 -15.44
CA PRO A 148 0.37 -27.03 -16.58
C PRO A 148 0.82 -26.32 -17.85
N THR A 149 -0.05 -26.26 -18.87
CA THR A 149 0.21 -25.56 -20.13
C THR A 149 0.28 -24.02 -20.04
N THR A 150 0.40 -23.46 -18.84
CA THR A 150 0.65 -22.03 -18.53
C THR A 150 1.32 -21.91 -17.14
N SER A 151 2.24 -20.93 -16.99
CA SER A 151 2.52 -20.06 -15.80
C SER A 151 3.73 -20.28 -14.87
N SER A 152 4.57 -19.29 -14.57
CA SER A 152 5.10 -18.15 -15.36
C SER A 152 6.40 -17.60 -14.72
N THR A 153 7.18 -16.76 -15.44
CA THR A 153 7.89 -15.51 -15.09
C THR A 153 7.67 -14.47 -16.20
N VAL A 154 7.78 -13.17 -15.98
CA VAL A 154 7.59 -12.18 -17.04
C VAL A 154 8.56 -11.08 -16.76
N THR A 155 9.40 -10.82 -17.75
CA THR A 155 10.26 -9.65 -17.76
C THR A 155 9.82 -8.67 -18.85
N ALA A 156 9.81 -7.35 -18.63
CA ALA A 156 9.04 -6.44 -19.45
C ALA A 156 9.46 -4.99 -19.34
N GLY A 157 9.18 -4.26 -20.43
CA GLY A 157 9.60 -2.90 -20.72
C GLY A 157 11.00 -2.87 -21.34
N GLY A 158 11.37 -1.91 -22.18
CA GLY A 158 10.52 -0.91 -22.81
C GLY A 158 11.30 -0.17 -23.88
N THR A 159 10.68 0.13 -25.02
CA THR A 159 11.35 0.80 -26.15
C THR A 159 11.73 2.23 -25.78
N GLY A 160 13.03 2.51 -25.63
CA GLY A 160 13.52 3.76 -25.03
C GLY A 160 13.41 3.84 -23.51
N GLY A 161 12.73 2.86 -22.87
CA GLY A 161 12.87 2.58 -21.45
C GLY A 161 14.25 1.96 -21.21
N LEU A 162 15.12 2.70 -20.55
CA LEU A 162 16.53 2.37 -20.40
C LEU A 162 16.74 1.73 -19.02
N GLY A 163 16.47 0.42 -18.89
CA GLY A 163 16.83 -0.34 -17.69
C GLY A 163 15.94 -1.51 -17.20
N ASN A 164 14.82 -1.86 -17.84
CA ASN A 164 13.76 -2.66 -17.19
C ASN A 164 14.19 -4.03 -16.66
N ILE A 165 13.77 -4.38 -15.46
CA ILE A 165 14.01 -5.70 -14.87
C ILE A 165 12.65 -6.22 -14.44
N ALA A 166 11.86 -6.84 -15.32
CA ALA A 166 10.75 -7.70 -14.90
C ALA A 166 11.21 -9.12 -14.42
N LEU A 167 10.43 -9.89 -13.66
CA LEU A 167 10.86 -11.20 -13.09
C LEU A 167 9.70 -11.86 -12.30
N ASN A 168 9.04 -12.92 -12.76
CA ASN A 168 7.78 -13.50 -12.19
C ASN A 168 7.83 -14.93 -11.49
N LEU A 169 8.21 -15.09 -10.22
CA LEU A 169 8.72 -16.34 -9.61
C LEU A 169 7.81 -16.99 -8.53
N PHE A 170 7.28 -18.18 -8.83
CA PHE A 170 6.76 -19.17 -7.86
C PHE A 170 5.57 -18.79 -6.95
N GLY A 171 4.86 -17.71 -7.22
CA GLY A 171 3.47 -17.98 -7.55
C GLY A 171 3.50 -18.98 -8.74
N ARG A 172 3.03 -20.20 -8.49
CA ARG A 172 3.53 -21.41 -9.17
C ARG A 172 2.94 -21.68 -10.57
N GLY A 173 2.02 -20.85 -11.02
CA GLY A 173 0.71 -21.45 -11.22
C GLY A 173 0.18 -22.00 -9.89
N THR A 174 -0.84 -21.35 -9.33
CA THR A 174 -2.02 -22.12 -8.88
C THR A 174 -2.49 -22.91 -10.12
N ALA A 175 -1.89 -24.08 -10.32
CA ALA A 175 -1.60 -24.70 -11.62
C ALA A 175 -2.42 -24.16 -12.81
N GLY A 176 -1.83 -23.22 -13.56
CA GLY A 176 -2.43 -22.58 -14.74
C GLY A 176 -2.72 -21.09 -14.57
N ASP A 177 -2.68 -20.61 -13.33
CA ASP A 177 -2.76 -19.21 -12.90
C ASP A 177 -1.50 -18.43 -13.36
N PRO A 178 -1.56 -17.66 -14.47
CA PRO A 178 -0.43 -16.94 -15.06
C PRO A 178 -0.03 -15.71 -14.24
N ASN A 179 -0.70 -15.56 -13.08
CA ASN A 179 -0.79 -14.39 -12.22
C ASN A 179 -0.28 -14.71 -10.81
N SER A 180 -0.36 -15.95 -10.35
CA SER A 180 0.71 -16.51 -9.53
C SER A 180 2.03 -16.48 -10.31
N MET A 181 2.96 -15.69 -9.77
CA MET A 181 4.05 -15.05 -10.48
C MET A 181 5.13 -14.54 -9.46
N ARG A 182 5.82 -13.48 -9.87
CA ARG A 182 6.36 -12.23 -9.26
C ARG A 182 5.89 -11.18 -10.31
N VAL A 183 6.79 -10.67 -11.14
CA VAL A 183 6.71 -9.65 -12.23
C VAL A 183 7.50 -8.52 -11.63
N VAL A 184 8.24 -7.80 -12.44
CA VAL A 184 9.13 -6.67 -12.11
C VAL A 184 8.98 -5.60 -13.28
N ALA A 185 9.94 -4.73 -13.61
CA ALA A 185 10.12 -3.76 -14.74
C ALA A 185 11.33 -2.83 -14.39
N ALA A 186 11.57 -1.66 -15.02
CA ALA A 186 12.63 -0.63 -14.73
C ALA A 186 13.00 0.30 -15.92
N GLY A 187 12.06 0.92 -16.65
CA GLY A 187 12.37 1.63 -17.90
C GLY A 187 12.92 3.04 -17.75
N PHE A 188 12.01 3.99 -17.56
CA PHE A 188 12.29 5.29 -16.97
C PHE A 188 11.50 5.34 -15.64
N PHE A 189 11.68 4.44 -14.67
CA PHE A 189 12.65 3.37 -14.42
C PHE A 189 11.87 2.47 -13.44
N ASP A 190 10.78 1.82 -13.91
CA ASP A 190 9.74 1.00 -13.21
C ASP A 190 10.23 -0.22 -12.38
N ILE A 191 9.34 -1.13 -11.93
CA ILE A 191 9.59 -2.50 -11.42
C ILE A 191 8.17 -3.23 -11.47
N ALA A 192 7.54 -3.86 -10.45
CA ALA A 192 6.72 -5.10 -10.49
C ALA A 192 5.16 -5.18 -10.45
N SER A 193 4.70 -6.44 -10.61
CA SER A 193 3.36 -7.02 -10.30
C SER A 193 3.55 -8.40 -9.62
N ASN A 194 2.47 -9.10 -9.16
CA ASN A 194 2.36 -10.55 -8.81
C ASN A 194 0.99 -10.84 -8.19
N TRP A 195 0.23 -11.77 -8.74
CA TRP A 195 -1.23 -11.78 -8.58
C TRP A 195 -1.84 -13.19 -8.32
N GLY A 196 -1.29 -14.08 -7.49
CA GLY A 196 -2.02 -15.33 -7.17
C GLY A 196 -1.23 -16.48 -6.57
N GLY A 197 -1.90 -17.55 -6.15
CA GLY A 197 -1.25 -18.57 -5.31
C GLY A 197 -0.89 -17.99 -3.94
N ARG A 198 0.33 -18.25 -3.45
CA ARG A 198 0.81 -17.72 -2.15
C ARG A 198 2.30 -17.42 -2.22
N ASN A 199 2.76 -16.54 -1.34
CA ASN A 199 4.16 -16.13 -1.20
C ASN A 199 4.67 -15.37 -2.44
N ASN A 200 3.88 -14.37 -2.82
CA ASN A 200 4.07 -13.55 -3.99
C ASN A 200 4.89 -12.30 -3.67
N ILE A 201 5.77 -11.92 -4.58
CA ILE A 201 6.67 -10.79 -4.43
C ILE A 201 6.28 -9.75 -5.45
N VAL A 202 5.99 -8.55 -4.96
CA VAL A 202 5.74 -7.40 -5.81
C VAL A 202 6.53 -6.23 -5.30
N GLU A 203 7.12 -5.59 -6.28
CA GLU A 203 7.98 -4.44 -6.18
C GLU A 203 7.45 -3.40 -7.21
N SER A 204 8.09 -2.27 -7.39
CA SER A 204 8.09 -1.41 -8.59
C SER A 204 9.11 -0.30 -8.39
N GLY A 205 9.39 0.45 -9.44
CA GLY A 205 10.52 1.33 -9.51
C GLY A 205 11.93 0.79 -9.27
N SER A 206 12.84 1.49 -9.92
CA SER A 206 14.28 1.53 -9.83
C SER A 206 14.61 3.02 -9.73
N ALA A 207 15.54 3.40 -8.85
CA ALA A 207 15.43 4.70 -8.17
C ALA A 207 15.91 5.97 -8.94
N GLY A 208 16.27 5.90 -10.24
CA GLY A 208 16.62 7.08 -11.06
C GLY A 208 17.20 6.94 -12.51
N THR A 209 16.40 6.81 -13.59
CA THR A 209 16.76 7.25 -14.98
C THR A 209 15.65 8.10 -15.59
N GLY A 210 15.74 9.44 -15.47
CA GLY A 210 14.67 10.33 -15.96
C GLY A 210 13.30 9.97 -15.41
N SER A 211 13.30 9.37 -14.22
CA SER A 211 12.26 8.51 -13.73
C SER A 211 11.66 9.17 -12.49
N VAL A 212 10.43 9.71 -12.51
CA VAL A 212 9.18 9.36 -13.23
C VAL A 212 8.50 8.11 -12.69
N ILE A 213 8.64 6.92 -13.30
CA ILE A 213 8.27 5.60 -12.73
C ILE A 213 6.79 5.39 -12.29
N ASN A 214 6.27 4.15 -12.27
CA ASN A 214 5.27 3.76 -11.25
C ASN A 214 5.11 2.25 -10.93
N LEU A 215 4.51 1.99 -9.75
CA LEU A 215 3.39 1.02 -9.53
C LEU A 215 3.66 -0.48 -9.31
N ALA A 216 3.42 -0.92 -8.06
CA ALA A 216 3.51 -2.29 -7.54
C ALA A 216 2.14 -2.74 -7.07
N THR A 217 1.76 -3.96 -7.43
CA THR A 217 0.43 -4.50 -7.16
C THR A 217 0.47 -6.00 -6.84
N ASN A 218 0.32 -6.40 -5.55
CA ASN A 218 0.04 -7.80 -5.22
C ASN A 218 -1.46 -8.04 -5.18
N LEU A 219 -1.89 -9.12 -5.81
CA LEU A 219 -3.29 -9.55 -5.81
C LEU A 219 -3.39 -11.00 -5.34
N PHE A 220 -4.34 -11.31 -4.46
CA PHE A 220 -4.80 -12.64 -4.05
C PHE A 220 -3.77 -13.56 -3.36
N GLY A 221 -2.48 -13.28 -3.48
CA GLY A 221 -1.44 -13.85 -2.65
C GLY A 221 -1.77 -13.64 -1.18
N SER A 222 -1.70 -14.71 -0.40
CA SER A 222 -1.52 -14.63 1.05
C SER A 222 -0.03 -14.68 1.35
N ASN A 223 0.42 -14.08 2.46
CA ASN A 223 1.84 -14.00 2.87
C ASN A 223 2.73 -13.36 1.78
N SER A 224 2.26 -12.27 1.17
CA SER A 224 2.78 -11.68 -0.05
C SER A 224 3.07 -10.17 0.09
N VAL A 225 3.91 -9.62 -0.79
CA VAL A 225 4.61 -8.35 -0.57
C VAL A 225 4.40 -7.37 -1.72
N VAL A 226 4.33 -6.06 -1.45
CA VAL A 226 4.11 -5.00 -2.45
C VAL A 226 4.98 -3.76 -2.19
N THR A 227 5.80 -3.34 -3.18
CA THR A 227 7.02 -2.53 -2.93
C THR A 227 7.45 -1.60 -4.12
N ALA A 228 6.67 -0.58 -4.50
CA ALA A 228 6.71 0.21 -5.76
C ALA A 228 7.74 1.30 -6.08
N GLN A 229 8.76 1.63 -5.27
CA GLN A 229 9.70 2.78 -5.40
C GLN A 229 9.71 3.64 -6.70
N GLY A 230 8.58 4.25 -7.09
CA GLY A 230 8.39 4.93 -8.38
C GLY A 230 7.61 6.26 -8.45
N GLY A 231 8.34 7.34 -8.74
CA GLY A 231 8.03 8.79 -8.77
C GLY A 231 9.32 9.46 -9.23
N VAL A 232 9.80 10.53 -8.59
CA VAL A 232 11.09 10.25 -7.92
C VAL A 232 10.70 9.42 -6.71
N TRP A 233 10.53 8.12 -6.93
CA TRP A 233 9.92 7.13 -6.04
C TRP A 233 8.47 7.43 -5.50
N ASN A 234 7.57 6.43 -5.47
CA ASN A 234 6.17 6.37 -4.98
C ASN A 234 5.75 4.86 -5.10
N TRP A 235 5.16 4.21 -4.10
CA TRP A 235 5.64 2.84 -3.80
C TRP A 235 4.58 1.68 -3.54
N ALA A 236 3.23 1.53 -3.82
CA ALA A 236 2.46 0.19 -3.81
C ALA A 236 0.90 0.09 -3.57
N THR A 237 0.29 -1.10 -3.83
CA THR A 237 -1.05 -1.61 -3.35
C THR A 237 -1.20 -3.16 -3.20
N ASN A 238 -1.77 -3.68 -2.10
CA ASN A 238 -2.22 -5.09 -1.95
C ASN A 238 -3.75 -5.25 -2.04
N LEU A 239 -4.19 -6.32 -2.70
CA LEU A 239 -5.59 -6.73 -2.78
C LEU A 239 -5.77 -8.18 -2.34
N LEU A 240 -6.48 -8.38 -1.21
CA LEU A 240 -6.87 -9.69 -0.65
C LEU A 240 -5.68 -10.57 -0.20
N GLY A 241 -6.02 -11.69 0.45
CA GLY A 241 -5.09 -12.54 1.19
C GLY A 241 -4.80 -12.01 2.60
N ASP A 242 -4.40 -12.91 3.49
CA ASP A 242 -3.99 -12.58 4.85
C ASP A 242 -2.45 -12.47 4.96
N ASN A 243 -1.98 -11.75 5.97
CA ASN A 243 -0.56 -11.56 6.32
C ASN A 243 0.28 -10.89 5.21
N ASN A 244 -0.33 -10.06 4.35
CA ASN A 244 0.39 -9.35 3.29
C ASN A 244 1.00 -8.03 3.78
N THR A 245 2.05 -7.61 3.09
CA THR A 245 2.82 -6.41 3.41
C THR A 245 2.76 -5.43 2.24
N VAL A 246 2.15 -4.28 2.45
CA VAL A 246 2.07 -3.17 1.50
C VAL A 246 2.96 -2.06 1.99
N VAL A 247 4.17 -1.99 1.44
CA VAL A 247 5.21 -1.07 1.86
C VAL A 247 5.45 -0.06 0.76
N THR A 248 5.82 1.14 1.17
CA THR A 248 5.87 2.30 0.30
C THR A 248 6.82 3.38 0.81
N ALA A 249 7.76 3.96 0.04
CA ALA A 249 8.64 5.07 0.42
C ALA A 249 9.22 5.93 -0.73
N GLY A 250 10.20 6.82 -0.39
CA GLY A 250 11.14 7.72 -1.16
C GLY A 250 10.67 8.38 -2.49
N SER A 251 11.25 9.42 -3.08
CA SER A 251 12.05 10.57 -2.57
C SER A 251 11.53 11.97 -3.06
N LEU A 252 10.57 12.00 -4.00
CA LEU A 252 9.44 12.95 -4.19
C LEU A 252 8.05 12.32 -3.91
N VAL A 253 7.96 10.99 -3.82
CA VAL A 253 7.20 10.22 -2.80
C VAL A 253 5.61 10.22 -2.85
N ASN A 254 4.91 9.05 -3.03
CA ASN A 254 3.41 8.79 -2.91
C ASN A 254 3.07 7.32 -2.50
N THR A 255 2.12 7.01 -1.57
CA THR A 255 2.19 5.74 -0.78
C THR A 255 0.87 4.91 -0.42
N ALA A 256 0.93 3.79 0.37
CA ALA A 256 0.22 2.48 0.14
C ALA A 256 -1.22 2.19 0.65
N THR A 257 -1.72 1.00 0.24
CA THR A 257 -3.09 0.48 0.41
C THR A 257 -3.11 -1.04 0.66
N ASN A 258 -3.69 -1.53 1.76
CA ASN A 258 -4.32 -2.86 1.77
C ASN A 258 -5.84 -2.70 1.69
N LEU A 259 -6.51 -3.50 0.85
CA LEU A 259 -7.96 -3.41 0.72
C LEU A 259 -8.71 -4.41 1.61
N PHE A 260 -8.23 -5.64 1.74
CA PHE A 260 -8.93 -6.75 2.41
C PHE A 260 -7.97 -7.77 3.01
N GLY A 261 -8.49 -8.60 3.92
CA GLY A 261 -7.75 -9.65 4.64
C GLY A 261 -7.32 -9.20 6.05
N SER A 262 -6.92 -10.15 6.88
CA SER A 262 -6.47 -9.90 8.25
C SER A 262 -4.94 -9.91 8.38
N ASN A 263 -4.44 -9.27 9.43
CA ASN A 263 -3.02 -9.18 9.79
C ASN A 263 -2.12 -8.54 8.71
N ASN A 264 -2.70 -7.78 7.77
CA ASN A 264 -1.94 -7.07 6.75
C ASN A 264 -1.31 -5.79 7.32
N THR A 265 -0.12 -5.46 6.82
CA THR A 265 0.60 -4.24 7.18
C THR A 265 0.58 -3.27 6.01
N VAL A 266 0.14 -2.03 6.26
CA VAL A 266 0.10 -0.94 5.28
C VAL A 266 0.99 0.19 5.78
N THR A 267 2.18 0.33 5.20
CA THR A 267 3.22 1.24 5.71
C THR A 267 3.67 2.21 4.63
N THR A 268 3.41 3.48 4.85
CA THR A 268 3.30 4.48 3.79
C THR A 268 4.18 5.67 4.06
N THR A 269 5.21 5.83 3.24
CA THR A 269 6.39 6.64 3.56
C THR A 269 6.69 7.69 2.47
N GLY A 270 5.66 8.32 1.86
CA GLY A 270 5.92 9.31 0.80
C GLY A 270 4.87 10.29 0.26
N GLY A 271 5.12 11.60 0.29
CA GLY A 271 4.39 12.78 -0.20
C GLY A 271 5.26 13.89 -0.82
N TYR A 272 6.48 14.24 -0.39
CA TYR A 272 7.31 14.11 0.84
C TYR A 272 6.70 13.50 2.11
N ALA A 273 6.91 12.18 2.37
CA ALA A 273 6.14 11.35 3.32
C ALA A 273 4.58 11.41 3.07
N ASN A 274 3.78 10.31 2.95
CA ASN A 274 2.42 10.08 2.28
C ASN A 274 1.44 9.08 2.94
N TRP A 275 0.17 9.16 2.55
CA TRP A 275 -1.07 8.46 2.91
C TRP A 275 -1.06 6.93 3.00
N GLY A 276 -1.86 6.39 3.93
CA GLY A 276 -2.05 4.95 4.09
C GLY A 276 -3.44 4.48 4.52
N ARG A 277 -3.83 3.28 4.07
CA ARG A 277 -5.17 2.73 4.33
C ARG A 277 -5.22 1.22 4.41
N ASN A 278 -5.81 0.68 5.49
CA ASN A 278 -6.46 -0.63 5.46
C ASN A 278 -7.98 -0.42 5.42
N ILE A 279 -8.71 -1.19 4.62
CA ILE A 279 -10.16 -0.99 4.52
C ILE A 279 -10.92 -2.08 5.29
N PHE A 280 -10.54 -3.35 5.19
CA PHE A 280 -11.23 -4.45 5.88
C PHE A 280 -10.28 -5.49 6.48
N GLY A 281 -10.68 -6.02 7.64
CA GLY A 281 -10.10 -7.20 8.30
C GLY A 281 -9.62 -6.91 9.71
N ASN A 282 -9.24 -7.95 10.46
CA ASN A 282 -8.81 -7.81 11.85
C ASN A 282 -7.29 -7.76 11.96
N GLY A 283 -6.75 -7.12 12.99
CA GLY A 283 -5.31 -7.09 13.28
C GLY A 283 -4.44 -6.37 12.23
N ASN A 284 -5.03 -5.60 11.32
CA ASN A 284 -4.30 -4.85 10.32
C ASN A 284 -3.64 -3.60 10.95
N THR A 285 -2.44 -3.29 10.49
CA THR A 285 -1.70 -2.09 10.92
C THR A 285 -1.61 -1.11 9.77
N VAL A 286 -1.99 0.14 10.01
CA VAL A 286 -1.98 1.21 9.02
C VAL A 286 -1.13 2.37 9.52
N THR A 287 0.00 2.56 8.87
CA THR A 287 1.01 3.56 9.23
C THR A 287 1.25 4.48 8.05
N ALA A 288 0.94 5.77 8.18
CA ALA A 288 1.43 6.79 7.26
C ALA A 288 2.44 7.68 7.90
N THR A 289 3.68 7.33 7.65
CA THR A 289 4.71 8.32 7.37
C THR A 289 4.38 9.04 6.04
N GLY A 290 3.13 9.51 5.80
CA GLY A 290 2.94 10.95 5.68
C GLY A 290 1.78 11.69 4.93
N GLY A 291 2.06 12.94 4.51
CA GLY A 291 1.33 14.10 3.91
C GLY A 291 2.32 15.12 3.24
N TYR A 292 2.81 16.19 3.92
CA TYR A 292 4.27 16.49 3.98
C TYR A 292 4.74 15.82 5.28
N GLN A 293 4.62 14.49 5.36
CA GLN A 293 4.31 13.74 6.60
C GLN A 293 2.79 13.90 7.08
N ASN A 294 2.14 12.99 7.83
CA ASN A 294 0.66 12.76 8.08
C ASN A 294 -0.46 12.48 6.96
N THR A 295 -1.07 11.26 6.85
CA THR A 295 -2.55 10.86 6.89
C THR A 295 -2.82 9.33 6.83
N VAL A 296 -3.72 8.74 7.66
CA VAL A 296 -4.24 7.33 7.45
C VAL A 296 -5.70 7.07 7.85
N GLY A 297 -6.27 5.96 7.35
CA GLY A 297 -7.44 5.29 7.94
C GLY A 297 -7.34 3.76 8.06
N ASN A 298 -7.86 3.16 9.14
CA ASN A 298 -8.41 1.80 9.08
C ASN A 298 -9.94 1.88 9.15
N LEU A 299 -10.63 1.34 8.14
CA LEU A 299 -12.09 1.46 8.11
C LEU A 299 -12.76 0.40 9.01
N PHE A 300 -12.60 -0.90 8.72
CA PHE A 300 -13.34 -1.97 9.41
C PHE A 300 -12.48 -3.09 10.00
N GLY A 301 -12.81 -3.47 11.24
CA GLY A 301 -12.38 -4.70 11.91
C GLY A 301 -11.85 -4.43 13.32
N SER A 302 -11.59 -5.48 14.08
CA SER A 302 -11.10 -5.37 15.45
C SER A 302 -9.58 -5.54 15.55
N ASN A 303 -8.99 -4.96 16.60
CA ASN A 303 -7.55 -4.93 16.89
C ASN A 303 -6.69 -4.24 15.82
N ASN A 304 -7.28 -3.32 15.05
CA ASN A 304 -6.62 -2.54 14.02
C ASN A 304 -5.91 -1.32 14.61
N THR A 305 -4.65 -1.12 14.24
CA THR A 305 -3.83 0.02 14.69
C THR A 305 -3.66 1.04 13.59
N VAL A 306 -3.87 2.31 13.90
CA VAL A 306 -3.82 3.38 12.89
C VAL A 306 -3.04 4.59 13.40
N THR A 307 -1.96 4.91 12.71
CA THR A 307 -0.96 5.92 13.09
C THR A 307 -0.43 6.62 11.85
N SER A 308 -0.13 7.92 11.92
CA SER A 308 0.26 8.64 10.72
C SER A 308 1.15 9.86 10.96
N THR A 309 2.44 9.65 11.14
CA THR A 309 3.38 10.66 11.65
C THR A 309 3.78 11.79 10.67
N GLY A 310 3.96 13.00 11.24
CA GLY A 310 4.52 14.27 10.72
C GLY A 310 3.58 15.46 10.38
N SER A 311 3.44 15.95 9.12
CA SER A 311 2.87 17.28 8.80
C SER A 311 2.12 17.42 7.45
N GLY A 312 0.80 17.23 7.44
CA GLY A 312 -0.04 17.63 6.30
C GLY A 312 -0.17 19.15 6.04
N TYR A 313 -0.10 20.10 6.98
CA TYR A 313 0.79 20.22 8.14
C TYR A 313 0.23 19.65 9.46
N GLY A 314 -0.88 18.89 9.40
CA GLY A 314 -1.53 18.08 10.43
C GLY A 314 -2.22 16.86 9.78
N ASN A 315 -3.41 16.42 10.19
CA ASN A 315 -4.15 15.31 9.53
C ASN A 315 -3.49 13.91 9.62
N ASN A 316 -3.07 13.43 10.81
CA ASN A 316 -2.60 12.06 11.10
C ASN A 316 -3.76 10.98 11.02
N ALA A 317 -3.93 10.00 11.92
CA ALA A 317 -4.77 8.79 11.72
C ALA A 317 -6.28 8.84 12.03
N GLN A 318 -7.00 7.83 11.53
CA GLN A 318 -8.41 7.53 11.76
C GLN A 318 -8.67 6.00 11.90
N ASN A 319 -9.52 5.52 12.79
CA ASN A 319 -10.18 4.21 12.66
C ASN A 319 -11.64 4.20 13.09
N TRP A 320 -12.45 3.53 12.29
CA TRP A 320 -13.86 3.83 12.32
C TRP A 320 -14.65 2.79 13.15
N PHE A 321 -14.34 1.50 13.03
CA PHE A 321 -15.22 0.43 13.55
C PHE A 321 -14.49 -0.81 14.09
N GLY A 322 -14.70 -1.14 15.39
CA GLY A 322 -14.36 -2.45 15.99
C GLY A 322 -14.12 -2.43 17.51
N THR A 323 -13.59 -3.52 18.06
CA THR A 323 -13.03 -3.57 19.43
C THR A 323 -11.50 -3.51 19.36
N GLY A 324 -10.83 -3.05 20.43
CA GLY A 324 -9.37 -3.13 20.55
C GLY A 324 -8.58 -2.25 19.58
N ASN A 325 -9.23 -1.32 18.88
CA ASN A 325 -8.56 -0.52 17.85
C ASN A 325 -7.83 0.68 18.47
N VAL A 326 -6.82 1.20 17.78
CA VAL A 326 -5.99 2.34 18.22
C VAL A 326 -5.91 3.40 17.12
N VAL A 327 -6.02 4.70 17.49
CA VAL A 327 -5.91 5.79 16.53
C VAL A 327 -5.12 6.94 17.11
N SER A 328 -3.97 7.26 16.51
CA SER A 328 -3.18 8.41 16.91
C SER A 328 -3.51 9.64 16.06
N ILE A 329 -3.41 10.84 16.62
CA ILE A 329 -2.88 11.98 15.86
C ILE A 329 -1.89 12.66 16.76
N THR A 330 -0.64 12.66 16.32
CA THR A 330 0.57 12.93 17.11
C THR A 330 1.23 14.25 16.74
N ALA A 331 0.81 14.87 15.64
CA ALA A 331 1.42 16.06 15.12
C ALA A 331 0.39 16.88 14.35
N GLY A 332 0.50 18.21 14.45
CA GLY A 332 -0.19 19.06 13.51
C GLY A 332 -0.21 20.55 13.81
N ILE A 333 -0.26 21.30 12.72
CA ILE A 333 -1.06 22.52 12.61
C ILE A 333 -2.52 22.19 12.15
N TYR A 334 -2.92 20.89 12.05
CA TYR A 334 -4.25 20.47 11.51
C TYR A 334 -5.05 19.28 12.15
N ASN A 335 -4.77 18.80 13.38
CA ASN A 335 -5.69 18.00 14.25
C ASN A 335 -6.13 16.60 13.74
N THR A 336 -6.97 15.92 14.55
CA THR A 336 -8.22 15.15 14.21
C THR A 336 -8.26 13.60 14.17
N ALA A 337 -7.73 12.86 15.17
CA ALA A 337 -7.94 11.42 15.23
C ALA A 337 -9.30 11.02 15.79
N THR A 338 -9.69 9.82 15.40
CA THR A 338 -11.08 9.39 15.21
C THR A 338 -11.12 7.87 15.34
N ASN A 339 -11.10 7.32 16.57
CA ASN A 339 -11.27 5.91 16.97
C ASN A 339 -12.72 5.63 17.38
N PHE A 340 -13.57 5.64 16.36
CA PHE A 340 -14.90 6.20 16.49
C PHE A 340 -15.86 5.30 17.27
N ILE A 341 -16.13 4.07 16.79
CA ILE A 341 -17.05 3.17 17.51
C ILE A 341 -16.32 2.43 18.62
N GLY A 342 -16.56 2.91 19.84
CA GLY A 342 -16.19 2.26 21.09
C GLY A 342 -16.88 0.93 21.35
N GLY A 343 -16.46 -0.13 20.66
CA GLY A 343 -16.37 -1.43 21.33
C GLY A 343 -15.45 -1.35 22.57
N VAL A 344 -15.28 -2.44 23.33
CA VAL A 344 -14.23 -2.47 24.38
C VAL A 344 -12.87 -2.08 23.79
N ASN A 345 -12.16 -1.22 24.52
CA ASN A 345 -10.80 -0.75 24.20
C ASN A 345 -10.67 0.01 22.88
N ASN A 346 -11.33 1.16 22.76
CA ASN A 346 -11.05 2.15 21.71
C ASN A 346 -10.47 3.44 22.33
N GLN A 347 -9.72 4.20 21.51
CA GLN A 347 -8.80 5.29 21.87
C GLN A 347 -8.54 6.28 20.70
N LEU A 348 -9.29 7.39 20.60
CA LEU A 348 -8.98 8.50 19.66
C LEU A 348 -7.69 9.21 20.16
N ILE A 349 -6.91 9.72 19.20
CA ILE A 349 -5.82 10.74 19.16
C ILE A 349 -6.27 12.17 18.76
N SER A 350 -5.33 13.02 18.31
CA SER A 350 -5.36 14.45 17.86
C SER A 350 -4.50 15.33 18.72
N GLN A 351 -3.76 16.23 18.06
CA GLN A 351 -2.71 17.14 18.55
C GLN A 351 -2.39 18.29 17.52
N GLY A 352 -3.36 19.11 17.03
CA GLY A 352 -3.01 20.25 16.14
C GLY A 352 -4.05 21.25 15.61
N GLY A 353 -4.55 22.26 16.33
CA GLY A 353 -5.10 23.47 15.67
C GLY A 353 -3.93 24.32 15.22
N TYR A 354 -3.77 25.50 15.81
CA TYR A 354 -2.45 25.69 16.40
C TYR A 354 -2.41 24.89 17.72
N GLN A 355 -2.11 23.59 17.62
CA GLN A 355 -2.02 22.65 18.74
C GLN A 355 -3.31 22.48 19.57
N ASN A 356 -4.15 21.49 19.25
CA ASN A 356 -5.18 21.01 20.18
C ASN A 356 -5.23 19.49 20.14
N ALA A 357 -5.56 18.86 21.25
CA ALA A 357 -5.71 17.42 21.20
C ALA A 357 -6.98 16.94 20.41
N VAL A 358 -7.26 15.65 20.48
CA VAL A 358 -8.53 14.92 20.75
C VAL A 358 -8.04 13.61 21.39
N PHE A 359 -8.84 12.99 22.23
CA PHE A 359 -8.55 11.67 22.78
C PHE A 359 -9.80 10.79 22.53
N ASN A 360 -9.91 9.51 22.97
CA ASN A 360 -11.19 8.81 23.29
C ASN A 360 -10.94 7.56 24.09
N PHE A 361 -10.49 7.73 25.33
CA PHE A 361 -10.33 6.63 26.25
C PHE A 361 -11.65 5.93 26.53
N ILE A 362 -11.72 4.65 26.19
CA ILE A 362 -11.84 3.54 27.14
C ILE A 362 -12.68 3.88 28.40
N GLY A 363 -13.89 3.36 28.55
CA GLY A 363 -14.88 3.20 27.50
C GLY A 363 -14.78 2.08 26.48
N SER A 364 -15.49 0.99 26.74
CA SER A 364 -16.58 0.70 25.81
C SER A 364 -17.56 1.89 25.79
N ASN A 365 -17.99 2.31 24.61
CA ASN A 365 -18.98 3.36 24.39
C ASN A 365 -18.59 4.78 24.88
N ASN A 366 -17.30 5.16 24.88
CA ASN A 366 -16.92 6.55 25.19
C ASN A 366 -16.78 7.42 23.94
N THR A 367 -16.83 8.74 24.15
CA THR A 367 -16.55 9.79 23.16
C THR A 367 -15.76 10.93 23.79
N LEU A 368 -14.84 11.49 23.01
CA LEU A 368 -13.98 12.62 23.35
C LEU A 368 -13.80 13.49 22.12
N THR A 369 -13.77 14.81 22.28
CA THR A 369 -13.37 15.72 21.21
C THR A 369 -12.78 17.00 21.79
N VAL A 370 -11.48 17.24 21.62
CA VAL A 370 -10.88 18.57 21.78
C VAL A 370 -10.66 19.21 20.40
N GLY A 371 -10.64 20.54 20.39
CA GLY A 371 -9.90 21.32 19.41
C GLY A 371 -10.75 22.14 18.47
N GLY A 372 -10.18 22.41 17.28
CA GLY A 372 -10.79 23.19 16.22
C GLY A 372 -9.78 24.04 15.43
N ALA A 373 -10.31 24.85 14.50
CA ALA A 373 -9.56 25.83 13.70
C ALA A 373 -9.57 27.21 14.38
N GLY A 374 -8.44 27.93 14.33
CA GLY A 374 -8.21 29.12 15.18
C GLY A 374 -8.36 28.84 16.69
N SER A 375 -8.46 27.56 17.04
CA SER A 375 -8.58 27.02 18.38
C SER A 375 -7.19 26.54 18.74
N ASN A 376 -6.64 27.02 19.83
CA ASN A 376 -5.26 26.76 20.22
C ASN A 376 -5.23 26.34 21.68
N TRP A 377 -4.38 25.37 22.03
CA TRP A 377 -4.17 24.91 23.40
C TRP A 377 -5.43 24.40 24.12
N ASN A 378 -6.30 23.66 23.43
CA ASN A 378 -7.47 23.05 24.05
C ASN A 378 -7.19 21.58 24.47
N LEU A 379 -8.00 21.04 25.40
CA LEU A 379 -7.83 19.68 25.94
C LEU A 379 -9.17 19.06 26.42
N THR A 380 -9.47 17.83 26.01
CA THR A 380 -10.69 17.10 26.36
C THR A 380 -10.29 15.73 26.89
N LEU A 381 -10.85 15.32 28.02
CA LEU A 381 -10.46 14.12 28.75
C LEU A 381 -11.66 13.39 29.42
N ASN A 382 -12.55 12.83 28.60
CA ASN A 382 -13.41 11.72 29.00
C ASN A 382 -12.56 10.48 29.27
N THR A 383 -12.61 9.93 30.46
CA THR A 383 -11.75 8.80 30.81
C THR A 383 -12.39 7.95 31.90
N LEU A 384 -11.92 6.70 32.03
CA LEU A 384 -12.23 5.75 33.09
C LEU A 384 -13.74 5.66 33.41
N SER A 385 -14.50 5.34 32.38
CA SER A 385 -15.96 5.46 32.36
C SER A 385 -16.54 4.68 31.17
N GLY A 386 -17.81 4.29 31.18
CA GLY A 386 -18.49 3.68 30.00
C GLY A 386 -19.76 4.45 29.63
N GLY A 387 -19.96 4.78 28.35
CA GLY A 387 -21.11 5.57 27.89
C GLY A 387 -21.01 7.09 28.14
N ASN A 388 -19.92 7.77 27.75
CA ASN A 388 -19.65 9.15 28.20
C ASN A 388 -19.18 10.09 27.10
N THR A 389 -19.36 11.39 27.31
CA THR A 389 -19.06 12.43 26.31
C THR A 389 -18.39 13.64 26.95
N VAL A 390 -17.26 14.06 26.38
CA VAL A 390 -16.60 15.32 26.78
C VAL A 390 -16.17 16.12 25.56
N SER A 391 -16.21 17.45 25.71
CA SER A 391 -15.83 18.43 24.69
C SER A 391 -15.03 19.60 25.28
N ALA A 392 -14.06 20.13 24.52
CA ALA A 392 -13.27 21.29 24.91
C ALA A 392 -12.66 22.04 23.74
N GLY A 393 -12.62 23.37 23.82
CA GLY A 393 -12.22 24.23 22.72
C GLY A 393 -13.42 24.70 21.91
N GLY A 394 -13.41 24.41 20.61
CA GLY A 394 -14.25 25.11 19.62
C GLY A 394 -13.62 26.41 19.13
N ALA A 395 -14.20 27.02 18.09
CA ALA A 395 -13.63 28.16 17.38
C ALA A 395 -13.31 29.36 18.30
N GLY A 396 -12.08 29.87 18.23
CA GLY A 396 -11.59 30.91 19.14
C GLY A 396 -11.45 30.47 20.61
N GLY A 397 -11.76 29.21 20.93
CA GLY A 397 -11.41 28.56 22.17
C GLY A 397 -9.89 28.54 22.30
N ASN A 398 -9.39 29.22 23.31
CA ASN A 398 -7.97 29.26 23.64
C ASN A 398 -7.85 28.86 25.11
N PHE A 399 -7.09 27.82 25.41
CA PHE A 399 -6.99 27.29 26.78
C PHE A 399 -8.35 26.86 27.38
N SER A 400 -9.20 26.18 26.60
CA SER A 400 -10.39 25.50 27.12
C SER A 400 -10.12 24.03 27.39
N ALA A 401 -10.45 23.56 28.60
CA ALA A 401 -10.15 22.21 29.08
C ALA A 401 -11.37 21.52 29.71
N GLY A 402 -11.81 20.41 29.12
CA GLY A 402 -12.99 19.64 29.54
C GLY A 402 -12.61 18.22 29.96
N PHE A 403 -13.13 17.68 31.06
CA PHE A 403 -12.78 16.33 31.52
C PHE A 403 -13.93 15.59 32.20
N ASN A 404 -14.12 14.31 31.90
CA ASN A 404 -14.97 13.42 32.69
C ASN A 404 -14.07 12.35 33.29
N VAL A 405 -14.08 12.27 34.62
CA VAL A 405 -13.23 11.40 35.40
C VAL A 405 -14.11 10.61 36.36
N LEU A 406 -14.01 9.28 36.29
CA LEU A 406 -14.56 8.37 37.30
C LEU A 406 -16.07 8.53 37.55
N GLY A 407 -16.82 8.54 36.44
CA GLY A 407 -18.24 8.25 36.42
C GLY A 407 -18.70 7.92 35.00
N GLY A 408 -19.65 7.00 34.87
CA GLY A 408 -20.38 6.69 33.64
C GLY A 408 -21.49 7.70 33.34
N THR A 409 -22.05 7.63 32.12
CA THR A 409 -23.17 8.47 31.64
C THR A 409 -22.99 9.99 31.79
N ASN A 410 -21.76 10.48 31.84
CA ASN A 410 -21.42 11.89 32.08
C ASN A 410 -21.26 12.72 30.80
N THR A 411 -21.60 14.01 30.93
CA THR A 411 -21.48 15.04 29.89
C THR A 411 -20.68 16.24 30.39
N VAL A 412 -19.60 16.59 29.68
CA VAL A 412 -18.75 17.74 30.06
C VAL A 412 -18.41 18.62 28.86
N LYS A 413 -18.50 19.95 29.07
CA LYS A 413 -18.23 20.96 28.03
C LYS A 413 -17.45 22.15 28.56
N ALA A 414 -16.25 22.35 28.02
CA ALA A 414 -15.40 23.48 28.31
C ALA A 414 -15.25 24.42 27.10
N GLY A 415 -15.70 25.66 27.26
CA GLY A 415 -15.70 26.67 26.21
C GLY A 415 -17.03 26.75 25.44
N PRO A 416 -17.14 27.69 24.48
CA PRO A 416 -16.07 28.57 24.00
C PRO A 416 -15.73 29.72 24.96
N GLY A 417 -14.61 30.38 24.67
CA GLY A 417 -14.02 31.47 25.46
C GLY A 417 -12.61 31.14 25.95
N PRO A 418 -11.81 32.14 26.34
CA PRO A 418 -10.52 31.89 26.99
C PRO A 418 -10.72 31.29 28.39
N LEU A 419 -9.82 30.38 28.80
CA LEU A 419 -9.69 29.90 30.18
C LEU A 419 -10.98 29.26 30.76
N ALA A 420 -11.72 28.51 29.96
CA ALA A 420 -12.89 27.76 30.41
C ALA A 420 -12.50 26.33 30.82
N LEU A 421 -12.68 25.98 32.10
CA LEU A 421 -12.43 24.64 32.65
C LEU A 421 -13.76 23.98 33.05
N ALA A 422 -14.05 22.76 32.57
CA ALA A 422 -15.24 22.00 32.93
C ALA A 422 -14.90 20.55 33.30
N GLY A 423 -15.51 20.00 34.35
CA GLY A 423 -15.12 18.71 34.93
C GLY A 423 -16.24 17.90 35.62
N THR A 424 -16.37 16.62 35.32
CA THR A 424 -17.07 15.65 36.20
C THR A 424 -16.06 14.77 36.91
N ILE A 425 -16.29 14.53 38.21
CA ILE A 425 -15.41 13.73 39.08
C ILE A 425 -16.26 12.93 40.08
N PHE A 426 -16.06 11.61 40.19
CA PHE A 426 -16.70 10.74 41.19
C PHE A 426 -18.25 10.76 41.23
N ALA A 427 -18.88 11.01 40.08
CA ALA A 427 -20.34 11.11 39.99
C ALA A 427 -20.79 10.63 38.61
N ASN A 428 -21.88 9.87 38.54
CA ASN A 428 -22.47 9.40 37.28
C ASN A 428 -23.60 10.35 36.83
N GLY A 429 -23.97 10.32 35.55
CA GLY A 429 -25.13 11.05 35.01
C GLY A 429 -25.05 12.58 35.14
N GLN A 430 -23.86 13.16 35.31
CA GLN A 430 -23.65 14.58 35.54
C GLN A 430 -23.57 15.39 34.25
N ASN A 431 -23.99 16.67 34.34
CA ASN A 431 -23.81 17.68 33.30
C ASN A 431 -22.99 18.85 33.85
N VAL A 432 -21.77 19.03 33.32
CA VAL A 432 -20.89 20.12 33.74
C VAL A 432 -20.43 20.94 32.55
N THR A 433 -20.89 22.18 32.50
CA THR A 433 -20.62 23.14 31.43
C THR A 433 -19.93 24.38 31.98
N LYS A 434 -18.89 24.86 31.29
CA LYS A 434 -18.29 26.17 31.53
C LYS A 434 -18.17 26.98 30.23
N VAL A 435 -18.72 28.19 30.25
CA VAL A 435 -18.58 29.22 29.22
C VAL A 435 -17.99 30.48 29.87
N ASN A 436 -17.16 31.23 29.15
CA ASN A 436 -16.34 32.34 29.66
C ASN A 436 -15.28 31.90 30.70
N PRO A 437 -14.28 32.72 31.05
CA PRO A 437 -13.22 32.36 32.00
C PRO A 437 -13.72 31.80 33.33
N GLY A 438 -13.03 30.78 33.87
CA GLY A 438 -13.26 30.19 35.18
C GLY A 438 -13.52 28.69 35.14
N ILE A 439 -14.17 28.17 36.18
CA ILE A 439 -14.20 26.74 36.50
C ILE A 439 -15.64 26.24 36.74
N ALA A 440 -15.96 25.07 36.20
CA ALA A 440 -17.13 24.28 36.58
C ALA A 440 -16.69 22.84 36.91
N ILE A 441 -16.92 22.36 38.13
CA ILE A 441 -16.62 20.96 38.52
C ILE A 441 -17.79 20.41 39.32
N ASN A 442 -18.41 19.30 38.90
CA ASN A 442 -19.64 18.74 39.50
C ASN A 442 -20.71 19.83 39.73
N ASN A 443 -20.95 20.25 40.99
CA ASN A 443 -21.87 21.35 41.35
C ASN A 443 -21.15 22.69 41.63
N PHE A 444 -19.83 22.72 41.73
CA PHE A 444 -19.01 23.91 41.99
C PHE A 444 -18.85 24.77 40.72
N ARG A 445 -18.99 26.10 40.85
CA ARG A 445 -18.92 27.07 39.74
C ARG A 445 -18.19 28.34 40.18
N ILE A 446 -17.19 28.79 39.41
CA ILE A 446 -16.50 30.08 39.57
C ILE A 446 -16.38 30.77 38.20
N GLY A 447 -16.59 32.09 38.17
CA GLY A 447 -16.40 32.94 37.00
C GLY A 447 -17.67 33.12 36.16
N GLY A 448 -18.15 34.36 36.10
CA GLY A 448 -19.34 34.78 35.35
C GLY A 448 -19.98 36.01 35.98
N ALA A 449 -20.55 36.90 35.16
CA ALA A 449 -21.28 38.05 35.67
C ALA A 449 -22.55 37.59 36.41
N LYS A 450 -22.68 37.95 37.69
CA LYS A 450 -23.86 37.65 38.50
C LYS A 450 -25.03 38.51 38.01
N VAL A 451 -25.87 37.95 37.14
CA VAL A 451 -27.11 38.59 36.68
C VAL A 451 -27.90 39.06 37.91
N PRO A 452 -28.25 40.36 38.03
CA PRO A 452 -29.12 40.82 39.10
C PRO A 452 -30.44 40.06 39.02
N SER A 453 -30.80 39.35 40.08
CA SER A 453 -32.05 38.58 40.13
C SER A 453 -33.23 39.54 39.99
N GLY A 454 -33.86 39.55 38.82
CA GLY A 454 -35.04 40.37 38.56
C GLY A 454 -36.10 40.14 39.64
N ASN A 455 -36.73 41.22 40.11
CA ASN A 455 -37.69 41.15 41.20
C ASN A 455 -38.74 40.08 40.94
N LYS A 456 -38.99 39.22 41.93
CA LYS A 456 -40.21 38.40 41.96
C LYS A 456 -41.40 39.36 41.92
N SER A 457 -42.14 39.36 40.82
CA SER A 457 -43.42 40.05 40.75
C SER A 457 -44.34 39.47 41.83
N SER A 458 -44.80 40.30 42.76
CA SER A 458 -45.81 39.92 43.74
C SER A 458 -47.10 39.54 43.00
N ALA A 459 -47.75 38.46 43.43
CA ALA A 459 -49.02 38.05 42.83
C ALA A 459 -50.07 39.14 43.02
N ALA A 460 -50.71 39.56 41.93
CA ALA A 460 -51.81 40.52 41.99
C ALA A 460 -52.99 39.90 42.76
N LYS A 461 -53.41 40.56 43.84
CA LYS A 461 -54.56 40.13 44.63
C LYS A 461 -55.83 40.42 43.85
N ALA A 462 -56.69 39.42 43.65
CA ALA A 462 -58.01 39.63 43.05
C ALA A 462 -58.81 40.64 43.87
N GLY A 463 -59.52 41.53 43.19
CA GLY A 463 -60.17 42.69 43.82
C GLY A 463 -61.50 42.35 44.50
N ASP A 464 -61.90 43.25 45.40
CA ASP A 464 -63.29 43.41 45.83
C ASP A 464 -63.73 44.86 45.59
N SER A 465 -65.03 45.06 45.48
CA SER A 465 -65.75 46.30 45.20
C SER A 465 -65.75 47.29 46.41
N GLY A 466 -65.95 48.60 46.18
CA GLY A 466 -65.79 49.56 47.31
C GLY A 466 -66.34 51.00 47.22
N SER A 467 -66.65 51.55 46.04
CA SER A 467 -67.37 52.83 45.84
C SER A 467 -66.67 54.19 46.17
N LYS A 468 -67.21 55.26 45.53
CA LYS A 468 -67.30 56.67 45.99
C LYS A 468 -66.01 57.54 46.17
N SER A 469 -65.72 58.34 45.14
CA SER A 469 -66.06 59.79 45.10
C SER A 469 -64.94 60.85 44.97
N ALA A 470 -65.08 61.67 43.91
CA ALA A 470 -64.85 63.12 43.80
C ALA A 470 -63.44 63.75 43.58
N LYS A 471 -63.49 64.87 42.84
CA LYS A 471 -62.46 65.89 42.48
C LYS A 471 -61.36 65.38 41.51
N LYS A 472 -61.10 66.05 40.37
CA LYS A 472 -60.59 67.43 40.11
C LYS A 472 -59.15 67.63 40.62
N SER A 473 -58.20 68.16 39.84
CA SER A 473 -58.31 68.72 38.46
C SER A 473 -56.96 69.03 37.80
N GLY A 474 -56.87 68.86 36.47
CA GLY A 474 -55.99 69.64 35.59
C GLY A 474 -54.51 69.25 35.54
N THR A 475 -53.64 69.88 34.71
CA THR A 475 -53.87 70.68 33.48
C THR A 475 -52.54 70.81 32.71
N ALA A 476 -52.52 70.48 31.41
CA ALA A 476 -51.49 70.82 30.41
C ALA A 476 -50.03 70.34 30.66
N GLY A 477 -49.18 70.43 29.62
CA GLY A 477 -47.75 70.05 29.68
C GLY A 477 -47.16 69.59 28.34
N SER A 478 -47.09 70.48 27.34
CA SER A 478 -46.62 70.14 25.97
C SER A 478 -45.13 70.50 25.73
N LYS A 479 -44.59 69.95 24.63
CA LYS A 479 -43.25 70.11 24.02
C LYS A 479 -42.18 69.17 24.59
N ARG A 480 -41.46 68.37 23.79
CA ARG A 480 -40.56 68.68 22.65
C ARG A 480 -39.41 69.64 23.00
N SER A 481 -38.21 69.08 23.07
CA SER A 481 -37.02 69.72 22.50
C SER A 481 -36.17 68.64 21.83
N ALA A 482 -35.44 69.01 20.79
CA ALA A 482 -34.45 68.17 20.14
C ALA A 482 -33.23 69.03 19.81
N ARG A 483 -32.04 68.52 20.11
CA ARG A 483 -30.75 68.94 19.57
C ARG A 483 -29.75 67.82 19.78
#